data_AF-A0A561V7U9-F1
#
_entry.id   AF-A0A561V7U9-F1
#
_cell.length_a   1.000
_cell.length_b   1.000
_cell.length_c   1.000
_cell.angle_alpha   90.00
_cell.angle_beta   90.00
_cell.angle_gamma   90.00
#
_symmetry.space_group_name_H-M   'P 1'
#
loop_
_entity.id
_entity.type
_entity.pdbx_description
1 polymer ?
#
loop_
_entity_poly.entity_id
_entity_poly.type
_entity_poly.pdbx_seq_one_letter_code
_entity_poly.pdbx_strand_id
1 'polypeptide(L)'
;MRTGLALAAIALLLTGCTDPAKAISAAGYRNAVSLGTRTELAQHGVPLRERPTCRSTGAENAGLGSRFTVECTASTPGNAAVTVHGVVTAAGTPDQREDYVIRLDGRTFLHVDCLGAGCR
;
A
#
# COMPACT_ATOMS: atom_id res chain seq x y z
N MET A 1 -53.62 -24.94 -3.05
CA MET A 1 -53.42 -24.18 -4.31
C MET A 1 -52.69 -22.89 -3.92
N ARG A 2 -51.37 -22.93 -3.80
CA ARG A 2 -50.38 -22.55 -4.83
C ARG A 2 -50.53 -21.11 -5.35
N THR A 3 -49.55 -20.30 -4.91
CA THR A 3 -48.83 -19.25 -5.66
C THR A 3 -49.56 -17.96 -6.02
N GLY A 4 -49.39 -16.94 -5.17
CA GLY A 4 -49.65 -15.54 -5.47
C GLY A 4 -48.33 -14.75 -5.46
N LEU A 5 -48.03 -14.15 -6.61
CA LEU A 5 -46.89 -13.33 -7.00
C LEU A 5 -46.05 -12.66 -5.89
N ALA A 6 -44.77 -12.98 -5.87
CA ALA A 6 -43.72 -12.05 -5.44
C ALA A 6 -42.54 -12.11 -6.43
N LEU A 7 -42.80 -11.78 -7.70
CA LEU A 7 -41.75 -11.42 -8.66
C LEU A 7 -41.67 -9.89 -8.73
N ALA A 8 -40.97 -9.28 -7.78
CA ALA A 8 -40.59 -7.88 -7.85
C ALA A 8 -39.06 -7.78 -7.74
N ALA A 9 -38.42 -7.96 -8.89
CA ALA A 9 -37.29 -7.19 -9.37
C ALA A 9 -36.17 -6.83 -8.36
N ILE A 10 -35.48 -7.83 -7.80
CA ILE A 10 -34.13 -7.65 -7.25
C ILE A 10 -33.14 -8.21 -8.27
N ALA A 11 -33.03 -7.57 -9.44
CA ALA A 11 -32.09 -7.99 -10.49
C ALA A 11 -31.15 -6.86 -10.96
N LEU A 12 -31.19 -5.68 -10.34
CA LEU A 12 -30.38 -4.52 -10.75
C LEU A 12 -29.18 -4.19 -9.86
N LEU A 13 -28.79 -5.06 -8.91
CA LEU A 13 -27.62 -4.82 -8.05
C LEU A 13 -26.36 -5.61 -8.43
N LEU A 14 -26.39 -6.38 -9.53
CA LEU A 14 -25.27 -7.24 -9.93
C LEU A 14 -24.43 -6.71 -11.10
N THR A 15 -24.72 -5.53 -11.65
CA THR A 15 -23.92 -4.95 -12.76
C THR A 15 -22.69 -4.16 -12.29
N GLY A 16 -22.40 -4.12 -10.98
CA GLY A 16 -21.30 -3.34 -10.42
C GLY A 16 -19.96 -4.08 -10.22
N CYS A 17 -19.85 -5.36 -10.58
CA CYS A 17 -18.67 -6.18 -10.25
C CYS A 17 -18.03 -6.88 -11.46
N THR A 18 -18.07 -6.25 -12.62
CA THR A 18 -17.37 -6.74 -13.81
C THR A 18 -16.54 -5.64 -14.43
N ASP A 19 -15.41 -5.32 -13.80
CA ASP A 19 -14.24 -4.82 -14.54
C ASP A 19 -12.99 -5.64 -14.14
N PRO A 20 -12.45 -6.49 -15.04
CA PRO A 20 -11.26 -7.29 -14.82
C PRO A 20 -9.95 -6.49 -14.82
N ALA A 21 -9.98 -5.18 -15.08
CA ALA A 21 -8.86 -4.29 -14.80
C ALA A 21 -8.80 -3.95 -13.30
N LYS A 22 -8.40 -4.91 -12.46
CA LYS A 22 -8.09 -4.64 -11.04
C LYS A 22 -6.89 -3.69 -10.95
N ALA A 23 -7.14 -2.39 -11.07
CA ALA A 23 -6.17 -1.36 -10.78
C ALA A 23 -5.74 -1.49 -9.32
N ILE A 24 -4.43 -1.49 -9.09
CA ILE A 24 -3.89 -1.38 -7.73
C ILE A 24 -4.30 0.00 -7.25
N SER A 25 -5.07 0.06 -6.16
CA SER A 25 -5.45 1.36 -5.58
C SER A 25 -4.18 2.05 -5.08
N ALA A 26 -3.73 3.09 -5.78
CA ALA A 26 -2.56 3.89 -5.38
C ALA A 26 -2.72 4.43 -3.95
N ALA A 27 -3.93 4.87 -3.59
CA ALA A 27 -4.24 5.31 -2.24
C ALA A 27 -4.16 4.17 -1.21
N GLY A 28 -4.70 3.00 -1.54
CA GLY A 28 -4.60 1.80 -0.70
C GLY A 28 -3.15 1.37 -0.47
N TYR A 29 -2.36 1.35 -1.54
CA TYR A 29 -0.94 1.03 -1.48
C TYR A 29 -0.17 2.03 -0.60
N ARG A 30 -0.34 3.34 -0.81
CA ARG A 30 0.28 4.37 0.05
C ARG A 30 -0.09 4.23 1.52
N ASN A 31 -1.36 3.89 1.81
CA ASN A 31 -1.82 3.64 3.18
C ASN A 31 -1.13 2.41 3.78
N ALA A 32 -0.96 1.33 2.99
CA ALA A 32 -0.26 0.13 3.42
C ALA A 32 1.22 0.42 3.73
N VAL A 33 1.94 1.12 2.83
CA VAL A 33 3.35 1.50 3.06
C VAL A 33 3.51 2.38 4.31
N SER A 34 2.60 3.33 4.52
CA SER A 34 2.58 4.20 5.70
C SER A 34 2.44 3.39 7.00
N LEU A 35 1.53 2.39 7.03
CA LEU A 35 1.34 1.53 8.20
C LEU A 35 2.48 0.53 8.39
N GLY A 36 2.96 -0.08 7.30
CA GLY A 36 4.07 -1.02 7.29
C GLY A 36 5.36 -0.38 7.79
N THR A 37 5.70 0.81 7.28
CA THR A 37 6.83 1.64 7.76
C THR A 37 6.76 1.88 9.26
N ARG A 38 5.59 2.28 9.77
CA ARG A 38 5.42 2.54 11.20
C ARG A 38 5.61 1.27 12.02
N THR A 39 5.12 0.14 11.54
CA THR A 39 5.23 -1.15 12.22
C THR A 39 6.69 -1.62 12.24
N GLU A 40 7.36 -1.58 11.08
CA GLU A 40 8.75 -1.97 10.91
C GLU A 40 9.65 -1.14 11.84
N LEU A 41 9.59 0.19 11.75
CA LEU A 41 10.40 1.08 12.59
C LEU A 41 10.13 0.89 14.09
N ALA A 42 8.88 0.64 14.49
CA ALA A 42 8.56 0.35 15.89
C ALA A 42 9.20 -0.96 16.38
N GLN A 43 9.28 -1.99 15.53
CA GLN A 43 9.99 -3.24 15.86
C GLN A 43 11.49 -3.02 16.05
N HIS A 44 12.07 -2.04 15.34
CA HIS A 44 13.47 -1.62 15.49
C HIS A 44 13.68 -0.51 16.54
N GLY A 45 12.69 -0.22 17.38
CA GLY A 45 12.81 0.75 18.48
C GLY A 45 12.80 2.22 18.04
N VAL A 46 12.34 2.53 16.83
CA VAL A 46 12.25 3.88 16.27
C VAL A 46 10.78 4.32 16.17
N PRO A 47 10.19 4.88 17.23
CA PRO A 47 8.81 5.36 17.18
C PRO A 47 8.70 6.59 16.26
N LEU A 48 7.58 6.68 15.55
CA LEU A 48 7.22 7.86 14.77
C LEU A 48 6.22 8.73 15.54
N ARG A 49 6.35 10.06 15.40
CA ARG A 49 5.41 11.03 16.00
C ARG A 49 4.01 10.90 15.41
N GLU A 50 3.95 10.69 14.11
CA GLU A 50 2.72 10.60 13.35
C GLU A 50 2.85 9.55 12.23
N ARG A 51 1.76 9.31 11.50
CA ARG A 51 1.81 8.42 10.35
C ARG A 51 2.65 9.04 9.23
N PRO A 52 3.49 8.25 8.53
CA PRO A 52 4.19 8.75 7.36
C PRO A 52 3.23 9.28 6.30
N THR A 53 3.55 10.45 5.76
CA THR A 53 2.87 11.00 4.59
C THR A 53 3.53 10.43 3.35
N CYS A 54 2.76 9.72 2.54
CA CYS A 54 3.27 9.01 1.36
C CYS A 54 2.77 9.61 0.05
N ARG A 55 3.61 9.57 -0.97
CA ARG A 55 3.30 9.87 -2.37
C ARG A 55 3.83 8.76 -3.24
N SER A 56 3.12 8.45 -4.31
CA SER A 56 3.52 7.46 -5.30
C SER A 56 3.76 8.14 -6.64
N THR A 57 4.64 7.58 -7.45
CA THR A 57 4.83 8.01 -8.84
C THR A 57 4.58 6.83 -9.76
N GLY A 58 3.54 6.93 -10.58
CA GLY A 58 3.14 5.90 -11.54
C GLY A 58 2.09 4.91 -11.02
N ALA A 59 1.85 4.85 -9.71
CA ALA A 59 0.87 3.93 -9.12
C ALA A 59 -0.58 4.27 -9.53
N GLU A 60 -0.88 5.55 -9.78
CA GLU A 60 -2.21 6.05 -10.18
C GLU A 60 -2.66 5.47 -11.52
N ASN A 61 -1.71 5.08 -12.38
CA ASN A 61 -1.94 4.50 -13.69
C ASN A 61 -1.46 3.04 -13.77
N ALA A 62 -1.15 2.41 -12.63
CA ALA A 62 -0.57 1.08 -12.60
C ALA A 62 -1.62 0.00 -12.89
N GLY A 63 -1.39 -0.74 -13.98
CA GLY A 63 -2.02 -2.04 -14.23
C GLY A 63 -1.18 -3.21 -13.70
N LEU A 64 -1.65 -4.43 -13.95
CA LEU A 64 -0.89 -5.65 -13.65
C LEU A 64 0.48 -5.62 -14.34
N GLY A 65 1.53 -6.00 -13.61
CA GLY A 65 2.90 -6.03 -14.12
C GLY A 65 3.64 -4.69 -14.09
N SER A 66 2.97 -3.60 -13.67
CA SER A 66 3.57 -2.26 -13.71
C SER A 66 4.74 -2.10 -12.74
N ARG A 67 5.57 -1.09 -13.02
CA ARG A 67 6.60 -0.57 -12.12
C ARG A 67 6.20 0.82 -11.64
N PHE A 68 6.36 1.10 -10.36
CA PHE A 68 6.16 2.43 -9.78
C PHE A 68 7.02 2.62 -8.53
N THR A 69 7.10 3.85 -8.04
CA THR A 69 7.83 4.19 -6.81
C THR A 69 6.91 4.81 -5.77
N VAL A 70 7.37 4.79 -4.52
CA VAL A 70 6.73 5.45 -3.39
C VAL A 70 7.76 6.16 -2.54
N GLU A 71 7.41 7.35 -2.08
CA GLU A 71 8.20 8.10 -1.12
C GLU A 71 7.32 8.43 0.08
N CYS A 72 7.81 8.17 1.28
CA CYS A 72 7.14 8.57 2.51
C CYS A 72 8.07 9.40 3.39
N THR A 73 7.51 10.38 4.08
CA THR A 73 8.23 11.20 5.05
C THR A 73 7.53 11.17 6.41
N ALA A 74 8.32 11.19 7.47
CA ALA A 74 7.86 11.30 8.86
C ALA A 74 8.95 11.92 9.73
N SER A 75 8.69 12.01 11.03
CA SER A 75 9.70 12.39 12.03
C SER A 75 9.52 11.58 13.30
N THR A 76 10.64 11.32 13.98
CA THR A 76 10.63 10.72 15.32
C THR A 76 10.27 11.77 16.38
N PRO A 77 9.93 11.36 17.62
CA PRO A 77 9.76 12.29 18.73
C PRO A 77 10.97 13.22 18.94
N GLY A 78 12.19 12.73 18.69
CA GLY A 78 13.44 13.49 18.77
C GLY A 78 13.74 14.39 17.56
N ASN A 79 12.78 14.61 16.66
CA ASN A 79 12.92 15.39 15.42
C ASN A 79 13.88 14.80 14.37
N ALA A 80 14.34 13.57 14.53
CA ALA A 80 15.07 12.89 13.46
C ALA A 80 14.14 12.72 12.25
N ALA A 81 14.61 13.12 11.07
CA ALA A 81 13.88 13.01 9.82
C ALA A 81 13.88 11.55 9.35
N VAL A 82 12.70 11.05 8.99
CA VAL A 82 12.54 9.71 8.44
C VAL A 82 12.10 9.83 6.99
N THR A 83 12.85 9.20 6.08
CA THR A 83 12.43 9.06 4.68
C THR A 83 12.40 7.59 4.30
N VAL A 84 11.38 7.22 3.53
CA VAL A 84 11.24 5.90 2.94
C VAL A 84 11.17 6.08 1.45
N HIS A 85 11.97 5.33 0.72
CA HIS A 85 11.86 5.21 -0.73
C HIS A 85 11.62 3.75 -1.08
N GLY A 86 10.52 3.48 -1.76
CA GLY A 86 10.11 2.16 -2.20
C GLY A 86 10.04 2.05 -3.72
N VAL A 87 10.41 0.90 -4.24
CA VAL A 87 10.25 0.51 -5.65
C VAL A 87 9.41 -0.74 -5.72
N VAL A 88 8.40 -0.74 -6.59
CA VAL A 88 7.60 -1.94 -6.90
C VAL A 88 7.83 -2.33 -8.34
N THR A 89 8.01 -3.61 -8.59
CA THR A 89 8.02 -4.20 -9.93
C THR A 89 7.02 -5.32 -10.05
N ALA A 90 6.55 -5.58 -11.28
CA ALA A 90 5.61 -6.65 -11.58
C ALA A 90 4.34 -6.59 -10.69
N ALA A 91 3.86 -5.37 -10.43
CA ALA A 91 2.83 -5.14 -9.43
C ALA A 91 1.54 -5.93 -9.73
N GLY A 92 0.95 -6.56 -8.71
CA GLY A 92 -0.28 -7.33 -8.82
C GLY A 92 -0.11 -8.70 -9.50
N THR A 93 1.12 -9.12 -9.84
CA THR A 93 1.40 -10.47 -10.37
C THR A 93 2.08 -11.34 -9.30
N PRO A 94 2.15 -12.67 -9.49
CA PRO A 94 2.94 -13.55 -8.61
C PRO A 94 4.44 -13.18 -8.55
N ASP A 95 4.94 -12.48 -9.56
CA ASP A 95 6.33 -12.03 -9.65
C ASP A 95 6.55 -10.64 -9.01
N GLN A 96 5.55 -10.08 -8.33
CA GLN A 96 5.68 -8.79 -7.64
C GLN A 96 6.90 -8.79 -6.71
N ARG A 97 7.70 -7.74 -6.81
CA ARG A 97 8.79 -7.46 -5.88
C ARG A 97 8.66 -6.04 -5.37
N GLU A 98 8.98 -5.87 -4.11
CA GLU A 98 9.07 -4.57 -3.46
C GLU A 98 10.47 -4.42 -2.89
N ASP A 99 11.00 -3.20 -2.89
CA ASP A 99 12.32 -2.87 -2.36
C ASP A 99 12.20 -1.52 -1.68
N TYR A 100 12.47 -1.47 -0.38
CA TYR A 100 12.33 -0.28 0.44
C TYR A 100 13.64 0.07 1.13
N VAL A 101 14.03 1.34 1.01
CA VAL A 101 15.13 1.92 1.76
C VAL A 101 14.56 2.94 2.74
N ILE A 102 14.77 2.70 4.03
CA ILE A 102 14.43 3.64 5.10
C ILE A 102 15.69 4.35 5.55
N ARG A 103 15.63 5.69 5.61
CA ARG A 103 16.71 6.54 6.10
C ARG A 103 16.28 7.30 7.35
N LEU A 104 17.21 7.44 8.28
CA LEU A 104 17.11 8.32 9.46
C LEU A 104 18.18 9.41 9.33
N ASP A 105 17.77 10.67 9.33
CA ASP A 105 18.64 11.83 9.12
C ASP A 105 19.57 11.67 7.90
N GLY A 106 18.99 11.15 6.81
CA GLY A 106 19.68 10.95 5.53
C GLY A 106 20.58 9.72 5.47
N ARG A 107 20.80 9.00 6.57
CA ARG A 107 21.59 7.76 6.60
C ARG A 107 20.69 6.56 6.43
N THR A 108 21.10 5.59 5.60
CA THR A 108 20.38 4.31 5.50
C THR A 108 20.35 3.64 6.86
N PHE A 109 19.13 3.39 7.32
CA PHE A 109 18.85 2.70 8.57
C PHE A 109 18.45 1.25 8.29
N LEU A 110 17.53 1.06 7.34
CA LEU A 110 17.00 -0.25 7.00
C LEU A 110 16.83 -0.38 5.48
N HIS A 111 17.04 -1.60 4.99
CA HIS A 111 16.70 -2.00 3.64
C HIS A 111 15.94 -3.33 3.72
N VAL A 112 14.71 -3.36 3.20
CA VAL A 112 13.80 -4.51 3.28
C VAL A 112 13.03 -4.66 1.97
N ASP A 113 12.68 -5.89 1.63
CA ASP A 113 11.88 -6.24 0.46
C ASP A 113 10.38 -6.39 0.77
N CYS A 114 9.99 -6.14 2.01
CA CYS A 114 8.63 -6.19 2.50
C CYS A 114 8.46 -5.27 3.73
N LEU A 115 7.30 -4.62 3.88
CA LEU A 115 6.98 -3.78 5.04
C LEU A 115 5.76 -4.28 5.82
N GLY A 116 5.91 -4.43 7.14
CA GLY A 116 4.81 -4.69 8.08
C GLY A 116 4.68 -6.14 8.53
N ALA A 117 3.62 -6.44 9.29
CA ALA A 117 3.49 -7.69 10.06
C ALA A 117 3.36 -8.98 9.23
N GLY A 118 3.09 -8.88 7.92
CA GLY A 118 3.02 -10.02 7.01
C GLY A 118 4.36 -10.45 6.43
N CYS A 119 5.43 -9.68 6.67
CA CYS A 119 6.76 -9.91 6.15
C CYS A 119 7.51 -10.88 7.06
N ARG A 120 7.91 -12.04 6.53
CA ARG A 120 8.70 -13.06 7.21
C ARG A 120 9.66 -13.73 6.26
#